data_AF-A0A7W0FYR6-F1
#
_entry.id   AF-A0A7W0FYR6-F1
#
_cell.length_a   1.000
_cell.length_b   1.000
_cell.length_c   1.000
_cell.angle_alpha   90.00
_cell.angle_beta   90.00
_cell.angle_gamma   90.00
#
_symmetry.space_group_name_H-M   'P 1'
#
loop_
_entity.id
_entity.type
_entity.pdbx_description
1 polymer ?
#
loop_
_entity_poly.entity_id
_entity_poly.type
_entity_poly.pdbx_seq_one_letter_code
_entity_poly.pdbx_strand_id
1 'polypeptide(L)'
;MREHLSARQLELYGARRLPSAERWAIDEHVAACPACRERAAGASRVGERFASLVSDFEGVANSPLEHPDFEQIAGFVDDAMKESERAVVADHLAVCASCVDEVRELTSFRLSLATPPSIGQEPAARQRTSTVPTGEHRGIFERLFAFPNWASPLMAGAAALVLCVAAGLFWLSQRGDAPAPRTEIARNEQPSANINAPAQQTPEQEDIEAQGESSGAQVESAVETSNSASDSGDSSKPPEKNRVDASRTERGSEPPPPARTPPATIVIALNDGGRRVALDATGSLKGLNQLPESDRRAVKSALTSGRVSTPPALASLQAGGGPLLSGGSSGGSGVVTFAPVSPVGTFVRAGRPVFRWRALEGATSYVVNVFDASFNKVATSGALSSAEWTPPAAGALARGQVYFWQITASRGGEELTAPAPDAPEARFKVLDETKARELSAAQRAAGDSHLALGVIYASAGLLDEAESEFRLLLEENPKSSPAQKLLRDLRARRPRAQR
;
A
#
# COMPACT_ATOMS: atom_id res chain seq x y z
N MET A 1 -34.24 -5.12 -24.60
CA MET A 1 -34.79 -5.24 -23.23
C MET A 1 -35.04 -6.72 -22.98
N ARG A 2 -34.32 -7.36 -22.05
CA ARG A 2 -34.63 -8.75 -21.67
C ARG A 2 -35.72 -8.68 -20.60
N GLU A 3 -36.86 -9.35 -20.84
CA GLU A 3 -38.00 -9.36 -19.92
C GLU A 3 -37.63 -9.97 -18.56
N HIS A 4 -38.11 -9.39 -17.46
CA HIS A 4 -37.87 -9.85 -16.09
C HIS A 4 -38.76 -11.04 -15.72
N LEU A 5 -38.29 -11.87 -14.79
CA LEU A 5 -39.10 -12.97 -14.24
C LEU A 5 -40.35 -12.46 -13.51
N SER A 6 -41.47 -13.16 -13.73
CA SER A 6 -42.74 -12.89 -13.06
C SER A 6 -42.68 -13.24 -11.57
N ALA A 7 -43.56 -12.63 -10.76
CA ALA A 7 -43.65 -12.91 -9.33
C ALA A 7 -43.93 -14.40 -9.04
N ARG A 8 -44.80 -15.03 -9.84
CA ARG A 8 -45.14 -16.46 -9.72
C ARG A 8 -43.95 -17.38 -10.03
N GLN A 9 -43.11 -17.03 -11.00
CA GLN A 9 -41.89 -17.81 -11.30
C GLN A 9 -40.87 -17.72 -10.16
N LEU A 10 -40.69 -16.53 -9.57
CA LEU A 10 -39.79 -16.33 -8.44
C LEU A 10 -40.27 -17.05 -7.16
N GLU A 11 -41.58 -17.10 -6.94
CA GLU A 11 -42.17 -17.83 -5.82
C GLU A 11 -41.99 -19.36 -5.98
N LEU A 12 -42.25 -19.90 -7.18
CA LEU A 12 -42.03 -21.32 -7.48
C LEU A 12 -40.54 -21.69 -7.42
N TYR A 13 -39.67 -20.77 -7.82
CA TYR A 13 -38.22 -20.91 -7.73
C TYR A 13 -37.74 -20.93 -6.27
N GLY A 14 -38.14 -19.96 -5.44
CA GLY A 14 -37.83 -19.90 -4.01
C GLY A 14 -38.39 -21.09 -3.21
N ALA A 15 -39.54 -21.62 -3.63
CA ALA A 15 -40.15 -22.83 -3.05
C ALA A 15 -39.55 -24.15 -3.57
N ARG A 16 -38.58 -24.12 -4.51
CA ARG A 16 -37.99 -25.28 -5.21
C ARG A 16 -39.03 -26.21 -5.87
N ARG A 17 -40.14 -25.65 -6.37
CA ARG A 17 -41.26 -26.40 -6.97
C ARG A 17 -41.23 -26.46 -8.50
N LEU A 18 -40.15 -26.00 -9.15
CA LEU A 18 -40.01 -26.01 -10.60
C LEU A 18 -39.41 -27.33 -11.14
N PRO A 19 -39.93 -27.88 -12.26
CA PRO A 19 -39.30 -28.99 -12.98
C PRO A 19 -37.88 -28.66 -13.43
N SER A 20 -37.02 -29.67 -13.58
CA SER A 20 -35.58 -29.52 -13.87
C SER A 20 -35.28 -28.72 -15.14
N ALA A 21 -36.11 -28.86 -16.19
CA ALA A 21 -35.91 -28.16 -17.46
C ALA A 21 -36.14 -26.63 -17.38
N GLU A 22 -37.05 -26.18 -16.51
CA GLU A 22 -37.38 -24.74 -16.35
C GLU A 22 -36.46 -24.04 -15.34
N ARG A 23 -35.86 -24.82 -14.43
CA ARG A 23 -34.98 -24.32 -13.37
C ARG A 23 -33.69 -23.73 -13.93
N TRP A 24 -33.09 -24.38 -14.93
CA TRP A 24 -31.84 -23.92 -15.55
C TRP A 24 -31.96 -22.52 -16.17
N ALA A 25 -33.05 -22.27 -16.92
CA ALA A 25 -33.27 -20.97 -17.56
C ALA A 25 -33.50 -19.85 -16.52
N ILE A 26 -34.11 -20.17 -15.38
CA ILE A 26 -34.33 -19.23 -14.29
C ILE A 26 -33.03 -19.00 -13.50
N ASP A 27 -32.22 -20.03 -13.25
CA ASP A 27 -30.89 -19.92 -12.62
C ASP A 27 -29.98 -19.00 -13.44
N GLU A 28 -29.93 -19.20 -14.76
CA GLU A 28 -29.15 -18.36 -15.68
C GLU A 28 -29.63 -16.90 -15.65
N HIS A 29 -30.96 -16.68 -15.61
CA HIS A 29 -31.51 -15.33 -15.55
C HIS A 29 -31.24 -14.63 -14.20
N VAL A 30 -31.45 -15.33 -13.08
CA VAL A 30 -31.16 -14.79 -11.73
C VAL A 30 -29.66 -14.53 -11.56
N ALA A 31 -28.80 -15.36 -12.16
CA ALA A 31 -27.36 -15.13 -12.19
C ALA A 31 -26.97 -13.88 -12.99
N ALA A 32 -27.71 -13.52 -14.03
CA ALA A 32 -27.41 -12.38 -14.90
C ALA A 32 -28.16 -11.08 -14.53
N CYS A 33 -29.25 -11.14 -13.75
CA CYS A 33 -30.12 -10.00 -13.46
C CYS A 33 -30.16 -9.64 -11.97
N PRO A 34 -29.51 -8.54 -11.53
CA PRO A 34 -29.49 -8.12 -10.12
C PRO A 34 -30.89 -7.90 -9.51
N ALA A 35 -31.81 -7.28 -10.25
CA ALA A 35 -33.18 -7.02 -9.78
C ALA A 35 -33.99 -8.31 -9.54
N CYS A 36 -33.82 -9.32 -10.39
CA CYS A 36 -34.47 -10.61 -10.18
C CYS A 36 -33.80 -11.41 -9.05
N ARG A 37 -32.51 -11.23 -8.81
CA ARG A 37 -31.77 -11.84 -7.69
C ARG A 37 -32.28 -11.36 -6.34
N GLU A 38 -32.47 -10.05 -6.20
CA GLU A 38 -32.99 -9.45 -4.97
C GLU A 38 -34.43 -9.90 -4.70
N ARG A 39 -35.28 -9.91 -5.74
CA ARG A 39 -36.66 -10.41 -5.64
C ARG A 39 -36.75 -11.92 -5.32
N ALA A 40 -35.80 -12.73 -5.80
CA ALA A 40 -35.73 -14.17 -5.48
C ALA A 40 -35.31 -14.43 -4.03
N ALA A 41 -34.40 -13.61 -3.49
CA ALA A 41 -33.95 -13.71 -2.10
C ALA A 41 -35.09 -13.40 -1.11
N GLY A 42 -35.89 -12.37 -1.39
CA GLY A 42 -37.05 -12.02 -0.57
C GLY A 42 -38.21 -13.03 -0.66
N ALA A 43 -38.37 -13.74 -1.78
CA ALA A 43 -39.44 -14.73 -1.98
C ALA A 43 -39.13 -16.12 -1.37
N SER A 44 -37.92 -16.33 -0.84
CA SER A 44 -37.52 -17.62 -0.28
C SER A 44 -37.86 -17.70 1.21
N ARG A 45 -38.57 -18.75 1.65
CA ARG A 45 -38.89 -19.02 3.09
C ARG A 45 -37.66 -19.16 3.98
N VAL A 46 -36.49 -19.39 3.39
CA VAL A 46 -35.19 -19.36 4.09
C VAL A 46 -34.82 -17.92 4.46
N GLY A 47 -35.14 -16.91 3.64
CA GLY A 47 -34.85 -15.51 3.89
C GLY A 47 -35.59 -14.93 5.11
N GLU A 48 -36.86 -15.29 5.31
CA GLU A 48 -37.63 -14.86 6.50
C GLU A 48 -37.08 -15.44 7.81
N ARG A 49 -36.70 -16.73 7.81
CA ARG A 49 -36.08 -17.38 8.97
C ARG A 49 -34.66 -16.89 9.23
N PHE A 50 -33.92 -16.58 8.16
CA PHE A 50 -32.57 -16.05 8.25
C PHE A 50 -32.55 -14.61 8.75
N ALA A 51 -33.52 -13.77 8.35
CA ALA A 51 -33.64 -12.40 8.86
C ALA A 51 -33.93 -12.36 10.37
N SER A 52 -34.78 -13.26 10.88
CA SER A 52 -35.02 -13.39 12.33
C SER A 52 -33.78 -13.85 13.08
N LEU A 53 -33.03 -14.81 12.54
CA LEU A 53 -31.78 -15.29 13.14
C LEU A 53 -30.68 -14.22 13.10
N VAL A 54 -30.60 -13.41 12.04
CA VAL A 54 -29.62 -12.32 11.93
C VAL A 54 -29.90 -11.24 12.98
N SER A 55 -31.16 -10.90 13.25
CA SER A 55 -31.51 -9.96 14.31
C SER A 55 -31.24 -10.50 15.73
N ASP A 56 -31.40 -11.81 15.95
CA ASP A 56 -31.00 -12.45 17.22
C ASP A 56 -29.45 -12.48 17.38
N PHE A 57 -28.70 -12.62 16.30
CA PHE A 57 -27.23 -12.60 16.30
C PHE A 57 -26.62 -11.19 16.33
N GLU A 58 -27.32 -10.14 15.87
CA GLU A 58 -26.86 -8.74 15.97
C GLU A 58 -26.74 -8.26 17.43
N GLY A 59 -27.45 -8.91 18.36
CA GLY A 59 -27.28 -8.72 19.81
C GLY A 59 -26.00 -9.35 20.38
N VAL A 60 -25.46 -10.39 19.74
CA VAL A 60 -24.23 -11.11 20.16
C VAL A 60 -23.00 -10.62 19.41
N ALA A 61 -23.15 -10.13 18.18
CA ALA A 61 -22.07 -9.58 17.35
C ALA A 61 -21.47 -8.25 17.86
N ASN A 62 -22.09 -7.63 18.87
CA ASN A 62 -21.56 -6.46 19.58
C ASN A 62 -20.79 -6.81 20.86
N SER A 63 -20.56 -8.09 21.14
CA SER A 63 -19.58 -8.50 22.15
C SER A 63 -18.19 -8.57 21.47
N PRO A 64 -17.14 -7.94 22.02
CA PRO A 64 -15.80 -8.07 21.46
C PRO A 64 -15.44 -9.55 21.38
N LEU A 65 -14.90 -9.98 20.23
CA LEU A 65 -14.29 -11.29 20.09
C LEU A 65 -13.19 -11.42 21.15
N GLU A 66 -13.53 -12.03 22.29
CA GLU A 66 -12.56 -12.38 23.32
C GLU A 66 -11.65 -13.44 22.71
N HIS A 67 -10.39 -13.05 22.48
CA HIS A 67 -9.37 -14.00 22.05
C HIS A 67 -9.05 -14.93 23.21
N PRO A 68 -8.78 -16.22 22.94
CA PRO A 68 -8.26 -17.13 23.95
C PRO A 68 -7.02 -16.52 24.60
N ASP A 69 -6.95 -16.61 25.93
CA ASP A 69 -5.77 -16.16 26.65
C ASP A 69 -4.59 -17.10 26.43
N PHE A 70 -3.42 -16.68 26.91
CA PHE A 70 -2.19 -17.44 26.75
C PHE A 70 -2.25 -18.84 27.41
N GLU A 71 -2.91 -18.98 28.55
CA GLU A 71 -3.03 -20.26 29.25
C GLU A 71 -3.91 -21.24 28.47
N GLN A 72 -4.98 -20.72 27.84
CA GLN A 72 -5.86 -21.50 26.97
C GLN A 72 -5.16 -21.96 25.69
N ILE A 73 -4.35 -21.11 25.05
CA ILE A 73 -3.59 -21.48 23.84
C ILE A 73 -2.50 -22.51 24.18
N ALA A 74 -1.74 -22.28 25.27
CA ALA A 74 -0.71 -23.21 25.72
C ALA A 74 -1.32 -24.57 26.11
N GLY A 75 -2.43 -24.57 26.86
CA GLY A 75 -3.16 -25.77 27.22
C GLY A 75 -3.68 -26.53 26.00
N PHE A 76 -4.13 -25.82 24.96
CA PHE A 76 -4.59 -26.44 23.71
C PHE A 76 -3.44 -27.12 22.96
N VAL A 77 -2.27 -26.47 22.87
CA VAL A 77 -1.06 -27.03 22.23
C VAL A 77 -0.51 -28.23 23.00
N ASP A 78 -0.57 -28.17 24.34
CA ASP A 78 -0.01 -29.20 25.21
C ASP A 78 -0.95 -30.40 25.45
N ASP A 79 -2.16 -30.35 24.88
CA ASP A 79 -3.26 -31.27 25.11
C ASP A 79 -3.70 -31.35 26.59
N ALA A 80 -3.48 -30.28 27.33
CA ALA A 80 -3.62 -30.19 28.79
C ALA A 80 -4.92 -29.50 29.25
N MET A 81 -5.99 -29.57 28.46
CA MET A 81 -7.30 -28.94 28.76
C MET A 81 -8.45 -29.94 28.78
N LYS A 82 -9.55 -29.56 29.44
CA LYS A 82 -10.81 -30.31 29.43
C LYS A 82 -11.49 -30.20 28.06
N GLU A 83 -12.26 -31.22 27.69
CA GLU A 83 -12.89 -31.31 26.37
C GLU A 83 -13.83 -30.13 26.07
N SER A 84 -14.57 -29.66 27.08
CA SER A 84 -15.46 -28.50 26.93
C SER A 84 -14.72 -27.19 26.67
N GLU A 85 -13.50 -27.03 27.21
CA GLU A 85 -12.68 -25.83 27.02
C GLU A 85 -11.90 -25.90 25.69
N ARG A 86 -11.43 -27.10 25.33
CA ARG A 86 -10.78 -27.37 24.04
C ARG A 86 -11.71 -27.06 22.86
N ALA A 87 -12.99 -27.41 22.97
CA ALA A 87 -13.99 -27.11 21.93
C ALA A 87 -14.17 -25.60 21.70
N VAL A 88 -14.16 -24.79 22.77
CA VAL A 88 -14.28 -23.32 22.67
C VAL A 88 -13.08 -22.72 21.94
N VAL A 89 -11.86 -23.18 22.27
CA VAL A 89 -10.65 -22.73 21.57
C VAL A 89 -10.65 -23.20 20.11
N ALA A 90 -11.06 -24.45 19.83
CA ALA A 90 -11.16 -24.97 18.47
C ALA A 90 -12.13 -24.19 17.58
N ASP A 91 -13.30 -23.82 18.11
CA ASP A 91 -14.27 -22.98 17.40
C ASP A 91 -13.71 -21.58 17.11
N HIS A 92 -12.95 -20.99 18.05
CA HIS A 92 -12.25 -19.72 17.80
C HIS A 92 -11.20 -19.84 16.70
N LEU A 93 -10.40 -20.92 16.72
CA LEU A 93 -9.38 -21.20 15.70
C LEU A 93 -9.99 -21.41 14.31
N ALA A 94 -11.23 -21.90 14.21
CA ALA A 94 -11.92 -22.03 12.93
C ALA A 94 -12.21 -20.67 12.25
N VAL A 95 -12.23 -19.57 13.02
CA VAL A 95 -12.62 -18.24 12.54
C VAL A 95 -11.46 -17.24 12.60
N CYS A 96 -10.47 -17.44 13.47
CA CYS A 96 -9.38 -16.51 13.71
C CYS A 96 -8.02 -17.02 13.18
N ALA A 97 -7.59 -16.49 12.03
CA ALA A 97 -6.34 -16.91 11.39
C ALA A 97 -5.07 -16.62 12.23
N SER A 98 -5.05 -15.54 13.02
CA SER A 98 -3.88 -15.23 13.85
C SER A 98 -3.67 -16.23 14.98
N CYS A 99 -4.75 -16.72 15.59
CA CYS A 99 -4.65 -17.74 16.64
C CYS A 99 -4.26 -19.11 16.04
N VAL A 100 -4.67 -19.42 14.79
CA VAL A 100 -4.20 -20.62 14.07
C VAL A 100 -2.69 -20.58 13.86
N ASP A 101 -2.15 -19.43 13.48
CA ASP A 101 -0.71 -19.28 13.28
C ASP A 101 0.06 -19.37 14.61
N GLU A 102 -0.45 -18.78 15.69
CA GLU A 102 0.14 -18.87 17.03
C GLU A 102 0.19 -20.32 17.56
N VAL A 103 -0.91 -21.07 17.42
CA VAL A 103 -0.94 -22.50 17.78
C VAL A 103 0.06 -23.31 16.94
N ARG A 104 0.19 -23.01 15.64
CA ARG A 104 1.16 -23.68 14.75
C ARG A 104 2.60 -23.42 15.19
N GLU A 105 2.94 -22.18 15.54
CA GLU A 105 4.27 -21.80 16.02
C GLU A 105 4.61 -22.52 17.34
N LEU A 106 3.71 -22.46 18.32
CA LEU A 106 3.92 -23.12 19.62
C LEU A 106 4.03 -24.64 19.50
N THR A 107 3.25 -25.26 18.61
CA THR A 107 3.37 -26.69 18.32
C THR A 107 4.74 -27.03 17.70
N SER A 108 5.23 -26.19 16.78
CA SER A 108 6.56 -26.39 16.18
C SER A 108 7.69 -26.26 17.22
N PHE A 109 7.54 -25.33 18.17
CA PHE A 109 8.49 -25.15 19.26
C PHE A 109 8.47 -26.35 20.22
N ARG A 110 7.28 -26.86 20.58
CA ARG A 110 7.15 -28.09 21.39
C ARG A 110 7.85 -29.28 20.73
N LEU A 111 7.68 -29.47 19.41
CA LEU A 111 8.36 -30.53 18.66
C LEU A 111 9.89 -30.36 18.66
N SER A 112 10.39 -29.12 18.63
CA SER A 112 11.83 -28.85 18.73
C SER A 112 12.41 -29.20 20.10
N LEU A 113 11.66 -28.96 21.19
CA LEU A 113 12.08 -29.30 22.55
C LEU A 113 11.98 -30.80 22.86
N ALA A 114 11.09 -31.51 22.16
CA ALA A 114 10.93 -32.96 22.30
C ALA A 114 12.07 -33.77 21.64
N THR A 115 12.99 -33.12 20.91
CA THR A 115 14.16 -33.78 20.31
C THR A 115 15.35 -33.70 21.28
N PRO A 116 15.82 -34.81 21.88
CA PRO A 116 16.98 -34.76 22.76
C PRO A 116 18.25 -34.39 21.97
N PRO A 117 19.18 -33.62 22.56
CA PRO A 117 20.44 -33.29 21.90
C PRO A 117 21.30 -34.54 21.76
N SER A 118 21.63 -34.90 20.52
CA SER A 118 22.52 -36.01 20.19
C SER A 118 23.96 -35.66 20.57
N ILE A 119 24.38 -36.07 21.77
CA ILE A 119 25.79 -36.10 22.15
C ILE A 119 26.47 -37.25 21.40
N GLY A 120 27.38 -36.89 20.49
CA GLY A 120 28.60 -37.62 20.15
C GLY A 120 28.48 -39.05 19.61
N GLN A 121 28.66 -39.21 18.29
CA GLN A 121 29.32 -40.41 17.75
C GLN A 121 30.36 -40.03 16.69
N GLU A 122 31.61 -40.41 16.99
CA GLU A 122 32.76 -40.48 16.09
C GLU A 122 32.56 -41.49 14.93
N PRO A 123 33.37 -41.40 13.85
CA PRO A 123 33.08 -42.11 12.62
C PRO A 123 33.59 -43.55 12.66
N ALA A 124 32.71 -44.53 12.39
CA ALA A 124 33.10 -45.89 12.10
C ALA A 124 32.38 -46.43 10.85
N ALA A 125 33.20 -46.71 9.85
CA ALA A 125 33.12 -47.82 8.89
C ALA A 125 31.74 -48.27 8.36
N ARG A 126 31.55 -47.97 7.06
CA ARG A 126 31.30 -48.94 5.98
C ARG A 126 30.21 -49.99 6.22
N GLN A 127 29.04 -49.77 5.60
CA GLN A 127 28.36 -50.84 4.85
C GLN A 127 27.50 -50.27 3.72
N ARG A 128 27.69 -50.86 2.54
CA ARG A 128 26.88 -50.67 1.32
C ARG A 128 25.74 -51.67 1.36
N THR A 129 24.51 -51.24 1.07
CA THR A 129 23.53 -51.99 0.26
C THR A 129 22.54 -51.03 -0.41
N SER A 130 22.05 -51.47 -1.56
CA SER A 130 21.50 -50.70 -2.68
C SER A 130 19.98 -50.43 -2.64
N THR A 131 19.55 -49.63 -3.64
CA THR A 131 18.24 -49.59 -4.38
C THR A 131 17.01 -48.87 -3.79
N VAL A 132 16.85 -47.56 -4.08
CA VAL A 132 15.90 -46.85 -5.03
C VAL A 132 14.46 -47.42 -5.21
N PRO A 133 13.34 -46.64 -5.46
CA PRO A 133 13.21 -45.21 -5.88
C PRO A 133 12.15 -44.28 -5.21
N THR A 134 12.44 -42.97 -5.37
CA THR A 134 11.62 -41.79 -5.73
C THR A 134 10.24 -41.45 -5.12
N GLY A 135 10.18 -40.23 -4.58
CA GLY A 135 8.99 -39.38 -4.45
C GLY A 135 9.42 -37.93 -4.21
N GLU A 136 9.70 -37.21 -5.28
CA GLU A 136 10.35 -35.90 -5.32
C GLU A 136 9.42 -34.73 -4.93
N HIS A 137 9.89 -33.84 -4.04
CA HIS A 137 9.55 -32.42 -4.08
C HIS A 137 10.84 -31.61 -3.90
N ARG A 138 11.62 -31.52 -4.98
CA ARG A 138 12.74 -30.59 -5.11
C ARG A 138 12.24 -29.21 -5.53
N GLY A 139 12.78 -28.18 -4.91
CA GLY A 139 12.42 -26.77 -5.09
C GLY A 139 12.52 -26.31 -6.55
N ILE A 140 11.55 -25.49 -6.94
CA ILE A 140 11.30 -25.02 -8.31
C ILE A 140 12.35 -24.00 -8.80
N PHE A 141 13.21 -23.47 -7.92
CA PHE A 141 14.22 -22.47 -8.26
C PHE A 141 15.33 -22.96 -9.20
N GLU A 142 15.58 -24.28 -9.34
CA GLU A 142 16.57 -24.77 -10.33
C GLU A 142 16.05 -24.78 -11.77
N ARG A 143 14.74 -24.69 -12.00
CA ARG A 143 14.17 -24.88 -13.36
C ARG A 143 14.27 -23.65 -14.27
N LEU A 144 14.78 -22.53 -13.77
CA LEU A 144 14.93 -21.27 -14.53
C LEU A 144 16.39 -20.82 -14.70
N PHE A 145 17.38 -21.54 -14.16
CA PHE A 145 18.80 -21.12 -14.15
C PHE A 145 19.78 -22.07 -14.87
N ALA A 146 19.30 -22.97 -15.72
CA ALA A 146 20.18 -23.75 -16.60
C ALA A 146 20.51 -22.97 -17.89
N PHE A 147 21.50 -22.08 -17.84
CA PHE A 147 22.24 -21.69 -19.04
C PHE A 147 23.33 -22.73 -19.32
N PRO A 148 23.42 -23.31 -20.53
CA PRO A 148 24.40 -24.35 -20.82
C PRO A 148 25.81 -23.74 -20.92
N ASN A 149 26.74 -24.31 -20.17
CA ASN A 149 28.18 -24.16 -20.39
C ASN A 149 28.50 -24.57 -21.85
N TRP A 150 28.85 -23.59 -22.66
CA TRP A 150 29.27 -23.75 -24.05
C TRP A 150 30.77 -24.02 -24.06
N ALA A 151 31.14 -25.29 -24.02
CA ALA A 151 32.50 -25.74 -24.28
C ALA A 151 32.48 -26.92 -25.26
N SER A 152 32.35 -26.60 -26.55
CA SER A 152 32.85 -27.47 -27.64
C SER A 152 32.90 -26.68 -28.96
N PRO A 153 34.08 -26.53 -29.60
CA PRO A 153 34.29 -25.63 -30.75
C PRO A 153 33.81 -26.22 -32.10
N LEU A 154 32.67 -26.93 -32.13
CA LEU A 154 32.15 -27.54 -33.37
C LEU A 154 30.77 -27.02 -33.83
N MET A 155 30.16 -26.06 -33.12
CA MET A 155 28.84 -25.50 -33.50
C MET A 155 28.84 -24.00 -33.82
N ALA A 156 30.01 -23.36 -33.94
CA ALA A 156 30.10 -21.97 -34.42
C ALA A 156 29.87 -21.85 -35.94
N GLY A 157 30.05 -22.92 -36.71
CA GLY A 157 29.88 -22.90 -38.17
C GLY A 157 28.42 -22.90 -38.63
N ALA A 158 27.52 -23.59 -37.93
CA ALA A 158 26.14 -23.75 -38.37
C ALA A 158 25.27 -22.51 -38.11
N ALA A 159 25.46 -21.82 -36.97
CA ALA A 159 24.70 -20.61 -36.63
C ALA A 159 25.10 -19.41 -37.52
N ALA A 160 26.38 -19.29 -37.88
CA ALA A 160 26.85 -18.27 -38.82
C ALA A 160 26.29 -18.49 -40.24
N LEU A 161 26.17 -19.75 -40.68
CA LEU A 161 25.63 -20.09 -41.99
C LEU A 161 24.12 -19.80 -42.08
N VAL A 162 23.36 -20.06 -41.01
CA VAL A 162 21.94 -19.70 -40.92
C VAL A 162 21.75 -18.18 -40.90
N LEU A 163 22.58 -17.42 -40.16
CA LEU A 163 22.53 -15.95 -40.17
C LEU A 163 22.94 -15.34 -41.52
N CYS A 164 23.94 -15.91 -42.22
CA CYS A 164 24.33 -15.47 -43.56
C CYS A 164 23.27 -15.78 -44.61
N VAL A 165 22.60 -16.94 -44.53
CA VAL A 165 21.49 -17.29 -45.43
C VAL A 165 20.27 -16.41 -45.14
N ALA A 166 19.95 -16.14 -43.87
CA ALA A 166 18.87 -15.23 -43.50
C ALA A 166 19.15 -13.79 -43.94
N ALA A 167 20.39 -13.30 -43.79
CA ALA A 167 20.80 -11.98 -44.27
C ALA A 167 20.80 -11.89 -45.81
N GLY A 168 21.20 -12.97 -46.49
CA GLY A 168 21.12 -13.08 -47.96
C GLY A 168 19.68 -13.04 -48.46
N LEU A 169 18.78 -13.84 -47.87
CA LEU A 169 17.36 -13.85 -48.22
C LEU A 169 16.67 -12.51 -47.92
N PHE A 170 17.04 -11.84 -46.81
CA PHE A 170 16.56 -10.50 -46.49
C PHE A 170 17.05 -9.45 -47.52
N TRP A 171 18.31 -9.51 -47.94
CA TRP A 171 18.86 -8.60 -48.96
C TRP A 171 18.27 -8.86 -50.36
N LEU A 172 17.96 -10.11 -50.69
CA LEU A 172 17.22 -10.46 -51.91
C LEU A 172 15.76 -10.01 -51.85
N SER A 173 15.10 -10.02 -50.68
CA SER A 173 13.73 -9.48 -50.54
C SER A 173 13.64 -7.96 -50.59
N GLN A 174 14.76 -7.25 -50.38
CA GLN A 174 14.85 -5.79 -50.46
C GLN A 174 15.19 -5.30 -51.88
N ARG A 175 15.39 -6.21 -52.85
CA ARG A 175 15.58 -5.89 -54.27
C ARG A 175 14.26 -6.05 -55.05
N GLY A 176 13.38 -5.09 -54.88
CA GLY A 176 12.33 -4.68 -55.84
C GLY A 176 12.10 -3.19 -55.59
N ASP A 177 12.15 -2.26 -56.53
CA ASP A 177 11.95 -2.33 -57.97
C ASP A 177 12.95 -1.42 -58.70
N ALA A 178 13.42 -1.85 -59.87
CA ALA A 178 14.10 -0.96 -60.82
C ALA A 178 13.05 -0.11 -61.54
N PRO A 179 13.25 1.20 -61.74
CA PRO A 179 12.36 2.00 -62.58
C PRO A 179 12.51 1.62 -64.06
N ALA A 180 11.39 1.36 -64.72
CA ALA A 180 11.32 1.11 -66.16
C ALA A 180 11.72 2.36 -66.97
N PRO A 181 12.40 2.22 -68.12
CA PRO A 181 12.75 3.35 -68.97
C PRO A 181 11.53 3.82 -69.76
N ARG A 182 11.17 5.10 -69.63
CA ARG A 182 10.13 5.73 -70.45
C ARG A 182 10.78 6.58 -71.54
N THR A 183 10.55 6.15 -72.76
CA THR A 183 10.94 6.76 -74.02
C THR A 183 10.32 8.13 -74.22
N GLU A 184 11.14 9.04 -74.73
CA GLU A 184 10.84 10.42 -75.11
C GLU A 184 10.42 10.44 -76.58
N ILE A 185 9.18 10.82 -76.90
CA ILE A 185 8.77 11.28 -78.25
C ILE A 185 7.76 12.44 -78.16
N ALA A 186 8.25 13.62 -78.53
CA ALA A 186 7.67 14.74 -79.30
C ALA A 186 6.23 15.25 -79.07
N ARG A 187 6.18 16.48 -78.52
CA ARG A 187 5.65 17.73 -79.14
C ARG A 187 4.27 17.70 -79.83
N ASN A 188 3.32 18.44 -79.24
CA ASN A 188 2.51 19.41 -79.99
C ASN A 188 2.04 20.57 -79.08
N GLU A 189 2.28 21.81 -79.54
CA GLU A 189 1.74 23.08 -79.05
C GLU A 189 0.22 23.14 -79.42
N GLN A 190 -0.73 23.89 -78.85
CA GLN A 190 -0.81 25.23 -78.25
C GLN A 190 -2.28 25.47 -77.73
N PRO A 191 -2.75 26.68 -77.35
CA PRO A 191 -3.01 27.13 -75.97
C PRO A 191 -4.51 27.39 -75.63
N SER A 192 -4.85 27.65 -74.36
CA SER A 192 -5.71 28.78 -73.93
C SER A 192 -5.98 28.84 -72.41
N ALA A 193 -5.61 29.99 -71.84
CA ALA A 193 -6.34 30.84 -70.89
C ALA A 193 -6.68 30.39 -69.44
N ASN A 194 -6.12 31.20 -68.52
CA ASN A 194 -6.79 31.99 -67.47
C ASN A 194 -6.74 31.56 -65.99
N ILE A 195 -5.93 32.36 -65.26
CA ILE A 195 -6.26 33.18 -64.07
C ILE A 195 -6.15 32.57 -62.67
N ASN A 196 -5.23 33.21 -61.93
CA ASN A 196 -5.13 33.47 -60.48
C ASN A 196 -4.58 32.39 -59.54
N ALA A 197 -3.27 32.51 -59.30
CA ALA A 197 -2.72 32.69 -57.95
C ALA A 197 -1.86 33.97 -57.93
N PRO A 198 -1.56 34.55 -56.76
CA PRO A 198 -0.14 34.71 -56.49
C PRO A 198 0.27 34.23 -55.10
N ALA A 199 1.54 33.86 -55.05
CA ALA A 199 2.31 33.38 -53.93
C ALA A 199 3.03 34.52 -53.18
N GLN A 200 3.45 34.20 -51.95
CA GLN A 200 4.79 34.46 -51.38
C GLN A 200 5.37 35.89 -51.34
N GLN A 201 5.72 36.40 -50.15
CA GLN A 201 7.10 36.44 -49.58
C GLN A 201 7.24 37.44 -48.41
N THR A 202 8.04 37.06 -47.40
CA THR A 202 8.70 37.90 -46.37
C THR A 202 9.91 38.64 -46.99
N PRO A 203 10.35 39.82 -46.47
CA PRO A 203 11.52 39.93 -45.54
C PRO A 203 11.35 41.08 -44.49
N GLU A 204 11.78 40.99 -43.23
CA GLU A 204 13.12 41.26 -42.61
C GLU A 204 13.47 42.76 -42.33
N GLN A 205 13.66 43.10 -41.02
CA GLN A 205 14.46 44.17 -40.36
C GLN A 205 14.20 45.68 -40.70
N GLU A 206 14.38 46.72 -39.87
CA GLU A 206 14.98 46.99 -38.55
C GLU A 206 14.56 48.41 -38.06
N ASP A 207 14.51 48.62 -36.74
CA ASP A 207 14.91 49.82 -35.94
C ASP A 207 14.19 51.21 -35.86
N ILE A 208 13.94 51.57 -34.57
CA ILE A 208 14.20 52.84 -33.83
C ILE A 208 13.06 53.88 -33.54
N GLU A 209 12.81 54.06 -32.21
CA GLU A 209 12.43 55.24 -31.37
C GLU A 209 11.13 56.05 -31.64
N ALA A 210 10.40 56.64 -30.67
CA ALA A 210 10.45 56.76 -29.20
C ALA A 210 9.16 57.47 -28.69
N GLN A 211 9.05 57.58 -27.35
CA GLN A 211 8.22 58.50 -26.50
C GLN A 211 6.85 57.96 -26.05
N GLY A 212 6.47 57.92 -24.77
CA GLY A 212 7.09 58.27 -23.47
C GLY A 212 6.28 57.61 -22.34
N GLU A 213 6.92 57.00 -21.33
CA GLU A 213 7.14 57.47 -19.94
C GLU A 213 5.88 57.96 -19.19
N SER A 214 5.40 57.42 -18.06
CA SER A 214 5.98 56.93 -16.77
C SER A 214 5.89 57.96 -15.63
N SER A 215 5.55 57.44 -14.44
CA SER A 215 5.79 57.96 -13.08
C SER A 215 4.77 58.97 -12.51
N GLY A 216 4.41 58.99 -11.22
CA GLY A 216 5.02 58.37 -10.04
C GLY A 216 4.16 58.48 -8.76
N ALA A 217 4.74 58.04 -7.65
CA ALA A 217 4.15 57.84 -6.32
C ALA A 217 4.01 59.11 -5.45
N GLN A 218 3.19 59.05 -4.38
CA GLN A 218 3.52 59.32 -2.95
C GLN A 218 2.37 59.89 -2.07
N VAL A 219 2.17 59.25 -0.89
CA VAL A 219 2.17 59.83 0.49
C VAL A 219 0.91 60.53 1.12
N GLU A 220 0.59 60.06 2.36
CA GLU A 220 -0.01 60.70 3.56
C GLU A 220 -1.49 61.18 3.72
N SER A 221 -2.13 60.61 4.77
CA SER A 221 -2.67 61.27 5.99
C SER A 221 -4.12 61.81 6.09
N ALA A 222 -4.55 61.89 7.37
CA ALA A 222 -5.76 62.48 8.00
C ALA A 222 -7.09 61.71 7.86
N VAL A 223 -7.65 61.10 8.93
CA VAL A 223 -8.30 61.69 10.13
C VAL A 223 -9.59 62.44 9.77
N GLU A 224 -10.74 61.84 10.09
CA GLU A 224 -12.02 62.54 10.17
C GLU A 224 -12.66 62.24 11.53
N THR A 225 -12.53 63.22 12.42
CA THR A 225 -13.14 63.31 13.74
C THR A 225 -14.40 64.18 13.66
N SER A 226 -15.43 63.72 14.36
CA SER A 226 -16.29 64.48 15.27
C SER A 226 -16.95 65.77 14.76
N ASN A 227 -18.28 65.80 14.82
CA ASN A 227 -19.00 67.01 15.22
C ASN A 227 -20.06 66.67 16.28
N SER A 228 -20.00 67.45 17.36
CA SER A 228 -20.91 67.48 18.51
C SER A 228 -21.67 68.81 18.53
N ALA A 229 -22.64 68.88 19.44
CA ALA A 229 -23.35 70.06 19.97
C ALA A 229 -24.60 70.47 19.19
N SER A 230 -25.73 70.84 19.81
CA SER A 230 -26.08 71.09 21.22
C SER A 230 -27.60 71.35 21.30
N ASP A 231 -28.22 71.07 22.45
CA ASP A 231 -29.03 72.03 23.27
C ASP A 231 -30.51 71.60 23.18
N SER A 232 -31.35 71.42 24.22
CA SER A 232 -31.63 72.13 25.47
C SER A 232 -32.42 71.11 26.35
N GLY A 233 -32.33 71.03 27.68
CA GLY A 233 -32.95 71.97 28.60
C GLY A 233 -34.26 71.41 29.22
N ASP A 234 -34.17 71.07 30.51
CA ASP A 234 -35.17 71.35 31.57
C ASP A 234 -35.77 70.17 32.38
N SER A 235 -35.81 70.43 33.68
CA SER A 235 -36.14 69.59 34.82
C SER A 235 -37.64 69.48 35.05
N SER A 236 -38.10 68.37 35.65
CA SER A 236 -39.06 68.39 36.78
C SER A 236 -39.30 67.01 37.38
N LYS A 237 -39.37 66.99 38.72
CA LYS A 237 -39.63 65.89 39.65
C LYS A 237 -41.17 65.60 39.77
N PRO A 238 -41.68 64.70 40.64
CA PRO A 238 -42.71 63.68 40.34
C PRO A 238 -44.12 64.06 40.87
N PRO A 239 -45.13 63.16 40.80
CA PRO A 239 -45.45 62.36 42.00
C PRO A 239 -46.06 60.94 41.77
N GLU A 240 -45.88 60.13 42.81
CA GLU A 240 -46.73 59.06 43.37
C GLU A 240 -48.09 58.72 42.72
N LYS A 241 -48.31 57.41 42.47
CA LYS A 241 -49.52 56.71 42.95
C LYS A 241 -49.38 55.18 42.91
N ASN A 242 -49.72 54.59 44.07
CA ASN A 242 -50.01 53.19 44.35
C ASN A 242 -50.63 52.38 43.19
N ARG A 243 -50.11 51.18 42.96
CA ARG A 243 -50.95 49.99 42.83
C ARG A 243 -50.25 48.75 43.37
N VAL A 244 -50.91 48.19 44.37
CA VAL A 244 -50.65 46.90 45.01
C VAL A 244 -50.85 45.80 43.97
N ASP A 245 -49.90 44.88 43.82
CA ASP A 245 -50.27 43.48 43.70
C ASP A 245 -49.19 42.55 44.24
N ALA A 246 -49.65 41.59 45.02
CA ALA A 246 -48.84 40.65 45.76
C ALA A 246 -48.53 39.45 44.86
N SER A 247 -47.25 39.11 44.73
CA SER A 247 -46.83 37.77 44.31
C SER A 247 -45.49 37.43 44.97
N ARG A 248 -45.63 36.85 46.16
CA ARG A 248 -44.86 35.74 46.72
C ARG A 248 -43.45 35.54 46.15
N THR A 249 -42.46 36.06 46.86
CA THR A 249 -41.04 35.77 46.67
C THR A 249 -40.76 34.33 47.12
N GLU A 250 -40.84 33.36 46.20
CA GLU A 250 -40.13 32.10 46.33
C GLU A 250 -38.64 32.43 46.27
N ARG A 251 -37.95 32.31 47.41
CA ARG A 251 -36.49 32.35 47.50
C ARG A 251 -35.96 31.07 46.84
N GLY A 252 -35.87 31.10 45.51
CA GLY A 252 -35.18 30.09 44.73
C GLY A 252 -33.71 30.10 45.12
N SER A 253 -33.26 29.00 45.72
CA SER A 253 -31.85 28.70 45.92
C SER A 253 -31.13 28.84 44.58
N GLU A 254 -30.14 29.72 44.52
CA GLU A 254 -29.23 29.84 43.39
C GLU A 254 -28.61 28.45 43.13
N PRO A 255 -28.72 27.88 41.91
CA PRO A 255 -28.12 26.60 41.61
C PRO A 255 -26.62 26.69 41.88
N PRO A 256 -26.01 25.68 42.53
CA PRO A 256 -24.58 25.71 42.82
C PRO A 256 -23.81 25.97 41.51
N PRO A 257 -22.76 26.81 41.54
CA PRO A 257 -21.97 27.09 40.35
C PRO A 257 -21.51 25.77 39.75
N PRO A 258 -21.57 25.59 38.41
CA PRO A 258 -21.23 24.33 37.78
C PRO A 258 -19.86 23.89 38.28
N ALA A 259 -19.81 22.68 38.83
CA ALA A 259 -18.59 22.11 39.38
C ALA A 259 -17.48 22.28 38.35
N ARG A 260 -16.46 23.10 38.68
CA ARG A 260 -15.31 23.32 37.81
C ARG A 260 -14.67 21.96 37.57
N THR A 261 -14.81 21.41 36.38
CA THR A 261 -14.15 20.17 36.00
C THR A 261 -12.64 20.38 36.22
N PRO A 262 -11.98 19.54 37.03
CA PRO A 262 -10.54 19.69 37.25
C PRO A 262 -9.82 19.69 35.89
N PRO A 263 -8.78 20.53 35.72
CA PRO A 263 -8.09 20.63 34.44
C PRO A 263 -7.55 19.25 34.04
N ALA A 264 -7.85 18.83 32.81
CA ALA A 264 -7.43 17.54 32.28
C ALA A 264 -5.91 17.39 32.39
N THR A 265 -5.44 16.37 33.10
CA THR A 265 -4.01 16.10 33.28
C THR A 265 -3.43 15.58 31.97
N ILE A 266 -2.55 16.35 31.35
CA ILE A 266 -1.88 15.97 30.09
C ILE A 266 -0.77 14.96 30.39
N VAL A 267 -0.82 13.79 29.75
CA VAL A 267 0.16 12.70 29.94
C VAL A 267 1.18 12.67 28.81
N ILE A 268 0.75 12.99 27.59
CA ILE A 268 1.63 13.14 26.42
C ILE A 268 1.34 14.48 25.77
N ALA A 269 2.41 15.21 25.41
CA ALA A 269 2.34 16.38 24.57
C ALA A 269 3.50 16.36 23.57
N LEU A 270 3.18 16.54 22.29
CA LEU A 270 4.14 16.55 21.19
C LEU A 270 3.94 17.83 20.38
N ASN A 271 5.05 18.43 19.96
CA ASN A 271 5.07 19.36 18.84
C ASN A 271 4.97 18.54 17.55
N ASP A 272 4.13 18.92 16.60
CA ASP A 272 3.83 18.06 15.46
C ASP A 272 3.42 18.89 14.24
N GLY A 273 4.38 19.32 13.43
CA GLY A 273 4.11 20.12 12.23
C GLY A 273 3.49 21.49 12.57
N GLY A 274 4.11 22.19 13.52
CA GLY A 274 3.68 23.53 13.95
C GLY A 274 2.44 23.57 14.84
N ARG A 275 1.86 22.43 15.22
CA ARG A 275 0.78 22.35 16.24
C ARG A 275 1.18 21.50 17.43
N ARG A 276 0.36 21.55 18.49
CA ARG A 276 0.53 20.70 19.67
C ARG A 276 -0.51 19.59 19.68
N VAL A 277 -0.05 18.34 19.68
CA VAL A 277 -0.91 17.16 19.88
C VAL A 277 -0.76 16.71 21.33
N ALA A 278 -1.89 16.49 22.01
CA ALA A 278 -1.90 16.14 23.42
C ALA A 278 -2.84 14.95 23.70
N LEU A 279 -2.39 14.05 24.57
CA LEU A 279 -3.20 12.96 25.14
C LEU A 279 -3.29 13.18 26.64
N ASP A 280 -4.51 13.28 27.17
CA ASP A 280 -4.74 13.40 28.61
C ASP A 280 -4.89 12.03 29.31
N ALA A 281 -4.98 12.06 30.64
CA ALA A 281 -5.08 10.86 31.47
C ALA A 281 -6.37 10.06 31.27
N THR A 282 -7.40 10.67 30.64
CA THR A 282 -8.64 9.99 30.26
C THR A 282 -8.54 9.35 28.86
N GLY A 283 -7.42 9.57 28.17
CA GLY A 283 -7.20 9.15 26.79
C GLY A 283 -7.88 10.06 25.77
N SER A 284 -8.22 11.31 26.11
CA SER A 284 -8.74 12.26 25.14
C SER A 284 -7.59 12.83 24.31
N LEU A 285 -7.70 12.69 22.99
CA LEU A 285 -6.72 13.19 22.01
C LEU A 285 -7.16 14.57 21.52
N LYS A 286 -6.27 15.57 21.65
CA LYS A 286 -6.47 16.95 21.19
C LYS A 286 -5.44 17.31 20.11
N GLY A 287 -5.78 18.25 19.23
CA GLY A 287 -4.92 18.75 18.16
C GLY A 287 -5.08 18.05 16.80
N LEU A 288 -5.94 17.04 16.72
CA LEU A 288 -6.19 16.22 15.52
C LEU A 288 -7.69 16.00 15.24
N ASN A 289 -8.54 16.96 15.61
CA ASN A 289 -10.00 16.83 15.50
C ASN A 289 -10.50 16.75 14.04
N GLN A 290 -9.71 17.23 13.10
CA GLN A 290 -9.98 17.23 11.67
C GLN A 290 -9.78 15.86 11.00
N LEU A 291 -9.10 14.92 11.68
CA LEU A 291 -8.89 13.58 11.18
C LEU A 291 -10.17 12.74 11.27
N PRO A 292 -10.40 11.79 10.34
CA PRO A 292 -11.42 10.76 10.50
C PRO A 292 -11.28 10.02 11.83
N GLU A 293 -12.40 9.57 12.40
CA GLU A 293 -12.40 8.91 13.71
C GLU A 293 -11.59 7.60 13.72
N SER A 294 -11.50 6.89 12.60
CA SER A 294 -10.59 5.74 12.45
C SER A 294 -9.14 6.13 12.70
N ASP A 295 -8.71 7.23 12.12
CA ASP A 295 -7.31 7.66 12.13
C ASP A 295 -6.97 8.26 13.50
N ARG A 296 -7.89 9.00 14.11
CA ARG A 296 -7.77 9.48 15.49
C ARG A 296 -7.62 8.32 16.48
N ARG A 297 -8.43 7.26 16.34
CA ARG A 297 -8.31 6.05 17.16
C ARG A 297 -6.98 5.35 16.95
N ALA A 298 -6.51 5.26 15.71
CA ALA A 298 -5.21 4.68 15.39
C ALA A 298 -4.07 5.48 16.05
N VAL A 299 -4.09 6.82 15.96
CA VAL A 299 -3.10 7.69 16.61
C VAL A 299 -3.16 7.56 18.13
N LYS A 300 -4.35 7.58 18.73
CA LYS A 300 -4.52 7.37 20.18
C LYS A 300 -3.94 6.02 20.61
N SER A 301 -4.26 4.94 19.88
CA SER A 301 -3.74 3.60 20.17
C SER A 301 -2.22 3.56 20.09
N ALA A 302 -1.64 4.19 19.05
CA ALA A 302 -0.20 4.26 18.88
C ALA A 302 0.49 5.03 20.01
N LEU A 303 -0.03 6.19 20.41
CA LEU A 303 0.52 6.96 21.53
C LEU A 303 0.41 6.23 22.87
N THR A 304 -0.69 5.51 23.09
CA THR A 304 -0.95 4.80 24.35
C THR A 304 -0.09 3.54 24.48
N SER A 305 0.00 2.75 23.41
CA SER A 305 0.75 1.49 23.41
C SER A 305 2.24 1.67 23.09
N GLY A 306 2.62 2.77 22.45
CA GLY A 306 3.93 2.95 21.85
C GLY A 306 4.20 2.05 20.64
N ARG A 307 3.15 1.44 20.06
CA ARG A 307 3.25 0.51 18.93
C ARG A 307 2.44 1.00 17.74
N VAL A 308 2.96 0.78 16.54
CA VAL A 308 2.25 1.11 15.30
C VAL A 308 1.51 -0.10 14.75
N SER A 309 0.29 0.11 14.26
CA SER A 309 -0.45 -0.94 13.55
C SER A 309 0.04 -1.02 12.11
N THR A 310 0.21 -2.24 11.59
CA THR A 310 0.66 -2.51 10.22
C THR A 310 -0.15 -3.65 9.60
N PRO A 311 -0.39 -3.64 8.27
CA PRO A 311 -1.13 -4.71 7.61
C PRO A 311 -0.48 -6.10 7.77
N PRO A 312 -1.25 -7.17 8.05
CA PRO A 312 -0.71 -8.54 8.13
C PRO A 312 0.01 -8.98 6.85
N ALA A 313 -0.44 -8.48 5.69
CA ALA A 313 0.15 -8.79 4.39
C ALA A 313 1.64 -8.39 4.26
N LEU A 314 2.17 -7.52 5.14
CA LEU A 314 3.61 -7.26 5.19
C LEU A 314 4.42 -8.51 5.59
N ALA A 315 3.87 -9.38 6.45
CA ALA A 315 4.57 -10.59 6.89
C ALA A 315 4.86 -11.51 5.69
N SER A 316 3.92 -11.67 4.76
CA SER A 316 4.11 -12.45 3.53
C SER A 316 5.17 -11.87 2.59
N LEU A 317 5.34 -10.53 2.58
CA LEU A 317 6.41 -9.88 1.81
C LEU A 317 7.78 -10.08 2.45
N GLN A 318 7.84 -10.35 3.75
CA GLN A 318 9.08 -10.53 4.52
C GLN A 318 9.48 -12.00 4.66
N ALA A 319 8.50 -12.91 4.67
CA ALA A 319 8.68 -14.36 4.86
C ALA A 319 9.28 -15.10 3.65
N GLY A 320 9.77 -14.39 2.63
CA GLY A 320 10.48 -14.98 1.49
C GLY A 320 11.83 -15.62 1.82
N GLY A 321 12.33 -15.48 3.06
CA GLY A 321 13.44 -16.26 3.58
C GLY A 321 12.94 -17.25 4.63
N GLY A 322 12.72 -18.51 4.23
CA GLY A 322 12.50 -19.58 5.19
C GLY A 322 13.73 -19.80 6.08
N PRO A 323 13.62 -20.54 7.19
CA PRO A 323 14.76 -20.89 8.03
C PRO A 323 15.69 -21.82 7.26
N LEU A 324 16.62 -21.26 6.50
CA LEU A 324 17.76 -22.01 5.99
C LEU A 324 18.75 -22.15 7.14
N LEU A 325 19.04 -23.41 7.44
CA LEU A 325 20.07 -23.89 8.35
C LEU A 325 21.29 -22.98 8.30
N SER A 326 21.47 -22.14 9.32
CA SER A 326 22.69 -21.37 9.52
C SER A 326 23.82 -22.32 9.91
N GLY A 327 24.41 -22.94 8.90
CA GLY A 327 25.59 -23.78 9.00
C GLY A 327 26.54 -23.42 7.85
N GLY A 328 27.51 -22.56 8.11
CA GLY A 328 28.61 -22.29 7.18
C GLY A 328 29.04 -20.83 7.14
N SER A 329 30.13 -20.55 7.84
CA SER A 329 30.81 -19.28 7.99
C SER A 329 31.05 -18.46 6.71
N SER A 330 30.81 -17.16 6.81
CA SER A 330 31.83 -16.12 6.62
C SER A 330 31.33 -14.86 7.34
N GLY A 331 31.91 -14.39 8.44
CA GLY A 331 33.35 -14.26 8.65
C GLY A 331 33.89 -13.14 7.79
N GLY A 332 33.34 -11.93 7.91
CA GLY A 332 33.76 -10.76 7.14
C GLY A 332 33.47 -9.47 7.89
N SER A 333 34.50 -8.93 8.52
CA SER A 333 34.59 -7.58 9.07
C SER A 333 33.91 -6.55 8.16
N GLY A 334 32.87 -5.86 8.64
CA GLY A 334 32.43 -4.54 8.13
C GLY A 334 32.21 -4.34 6.61
N VAL A 335 32.01 -5.39 5.80
CA VAL A 335 31.78 -5.20 4.36
C VAL A 335 30.31 -4.85 4.10
N VAL A 336 30.12 -3.65 3.57
CA VAL A 336 28.86 -3.13 3.02
C VAL A 336 28.47 -4.01 1.82
N THR A 337 27.56 -4.97 2.01
CA THR A 337 27.22 -6.02 1.01
C THR A 337 26.23 -5.54 -0.05
N PHE A 338 26.58 -5.64 -1.34
CA PHE A 338 25.68 -5.38 -2.48
C PHE A 338 24.30 -6.04 -2.26
N ALA A 339 23.26 -5.22 -2.09
CA ALA A 339 21.94 -5.68 -1.69
C ALA A 339 20.85 -4.65 -2.04
N PRO A 340 19.61 -5.10 -2.31
CA PRO A 340 18.46 -4.21 -2.44
C PRO A 340 18.18 -3.49 -1.12
N VAL A 341 17.83 -2.21 -1.22
CA VAL A 341 17.52 -1.35 -0.06
C VAL A 341 16.04 -0.99 -0.04
N SER A 342 15.45 -0.52 -1.13
CA SER A 342 14.01 -0.21 -1.20
C SER A 342 13.50 -0.35 -2.64
N PRO A 343 12.26 -0.78 -2.87
CA PRO A 343 11.30 -1.28 -1.88
C PRO A 343 11.55 -2.74 -1.49
N VAL A 344 11.62 -3.06 -0.20
CA VAL A 344 11.68 -4.45 0.31
C VAL A 344 10.81 -4.59 1.55
N GLY A 345 9.95 -5.61 1.56
CA GLY A 345 9.06 -5.91 2.68
C GLY A 345 8.09 -4.78 3.05
N THR A 346 7.71 -3.95 2.07
CA THR A 346 6.87 -2.76 2.25
C THR A 346 5.86 -2.64 1.12
N PHE A 347 4.85 -1.80 1.31
CA PHE A 347 4.01 -1.33 0.22
C PHE A 347 4.60 -0.07 -0.39
N VAL A 348 4.19 0.25 -1.62
CA VAL A 348 4.52 1.51 -2.32
C VAL A 348 3.26 2.15 -2.85
N ARG A 349 3.17 3.48 -2.78
CA ARG A 349 1.97 4.22 -3.17
C ARG A 349 1.77 4.34 -4.68
N ALA A 350 2.86 4.55 -5.42
CA ALA A 350 2.81 4.75 -6.87
C ALA A 350 3.25 3.48 -7.61
N GLY A 351 2.70 3.27 -8.82
CA GLY A 351 3.17 2.20 -9.72
C GLY A 351 4.58 2.44 -10.28
N ARG A 352 5.25 3.51 -9.88
CA ARG A 352 6.63 3.84 -10.30
C ARG A 352 7.48 4.10 -9.05
N PRO A 353 7.72 3.07 -8.23
CA PRO A 353 8.54 3.23 -7.04
C PRO A 353 9.99 3.52 -7.44
N VAL A 354 10.71 4.19 -6.54
CA VAL A 354 12.14 4.38 -6.66
C VAL A 354 12.84 3.15 -6.10
N PHE A 355 13.54 2.42 -6.96
CA PHE A 355 14.38 1.30 -6.57
C PHE A 355 15.76 1.82 -6.14
N ARG A 356 16.21 1.40 -4.97
CA ARG A 356 17.51 1.77 -4.39
C ARG A 356 18.22 0.53 -3.91
N TRP A 357 19.51 0.44 -4.18
CA TRP A 357 20.37 -0.62 -3.70
C TRP A 357 21.68 -0.03 -3.20
N ARG A 358 22.41 -0.84 -2.43
CA ARG A 358 23.76 -0.50 -2.02
C ARG A 358 24.71 -0.82 -3.15
N ALA A 359 25.49 0.16 -3.60
CA ALA A 359 26.42 -0.01 -4.71
C ALA A 359 27.46 -1.10 -4.43
N LEU A 360 27.81 -1.86 -5.46
CA LEU A 360 28.95 -2.78 -5.46
C LEU A 360 30.21 -1.99 -5.87
N GLU A 361 31.24 -2.01 -5.01
CA GLU A 361 32.52 -1.38 -5.31
C GLU A 361 33.16 -1.99 -6.57
N GLY A 362 33.64 -1.12 -7.47
CA GLY A 362 34.22 -1.51 -8.75
C GLY A 362 33.20 -1.92 -9.83
N ALA A 363 31.89 -1.87 -9.56
CA ALA A 363 30.90 -2.12 -10.59
C ALA A 363 30.88 -1.01 -11.65
N THR A 364 30.83 -1.41 -12.91
CA THR A 364 30.78 -0.51 -14.07
C THR A 364 29.36 -0.18 -14.48
N SER A 365 28.41 -1.07 -14.19
CA SER A 365 26.99 -0.89 -14.51
C SER A 365 26.09 -1.75 -13.63
N TYR A 366 24.82 -1.36 -13.55
CA TYR A 366 23.74 -2.11 -12.93
C TYR A 366 22.57 -2.29 -13.90
N VAL A 367 21.85 -3.40 -13.79
CA VAL A 367 20.57 -3.62 -14.46
C VAL A 367 19.55 -4.06 -13.41
N VAL A 368 18.43 -3.34 -13.33
CA VAL A 368 17.29 -3.70 -12.47
C VAL A 368 16.25 -4.45 -13.30
N ASN A 369 15.78 -5.58 -12.77
CA ASN A 369 14.67 -6.34 -13.34
C ASN A 369 13.55 -6.45 -12.30
N VAL A 370 12.31 -6.20 -12.70
CA VAL A 370 11.11 -6.30 -11.85
C VAL A 370 10.21 -7.39 -12.42
N PHE A 371 9.67 -8.22 -11.53
CA PHE A 371 8.87 -9.38 -11.86
C PHE A 371 7.54 -9.36 -11.11
N ASP A 372 6.49 -9.86 -11.76
CA ASP A 372 5.19 -10.10 -11.11
C ASP A 372 5.20 -11.39 -10.26
N ALA A 373 4.10 -11.68 -9.56
CA ALA A 373 3.96 -12.89 -8.75
C ALA A 373 4.07 -14.22 -9.53
N SER A 374 3.95 -14.18 -10.86
CA SER A 374 4.10 -15.32 -11.77
C SER A 374 5.51 -15.43 -12.35
N PHE A 375 6.46 -14.64 -11.86
CA PHE A 375 7.85 -14.57 -12.34
C PHE A 375 8.00 -14.03 -13.76
N ASN A 376 7.00 -13.34 -14.30
CA ASN A 376 7.16 -12.64 -15.57
C ASN A 376 7.91 -11.34 -15.36
N LYS A 377 8.94 -11.08 -16.16
CA LYS A 377 9.65 -9.80 -16.14
C LYS A 377 8.74 -8.71 -16.72
N VAL A 378 8.30 -7.79 -15.87
CA VAL A 378 7.37 -6.70 -16.23
C VAL A 378 8.06 -5.36 -16.45
N ALA A 379 9.29 -5.18 -15.93
CA ALA A 379 10.09 -3.98 -16.19
C ALA A 379 11.59 -4.27 -16.14
N THR A 380 12.37 -3.47 -16.87
CA THR A 380 13.84 -3.50 -16.82
C THR A 380 14.40 -2.10 -17.04
N SER A 381 15.52 -1.78 -16.39
CA SER A 381 16.13 -0.44 -16.45
C SER A 381 17.04 -0.20 -17.66
N GLY A 382 17.57 -1.26 -18.27
CA GLY A 382 18.81 -1.17 -19.04
C GLY A 382 20.02 -0.91 -18.14
N ALA A 383 21.18 -0.62 -18.73
CA ALA A 383 22.41 -0.37 -17.99
C ALA A 383 22.38 1.00 -17.29
N LEU A 384 22.67 1.01 -16.00
CA LEU A 384 22.69 2.17 -15.12
C LEU A 384 24.06 2.36 -14.49
N SER A 385 24.48 3.60 -14.30
CA SER A 385 25.67 3.95 -13.52
C SER A 385 25.36 4.37 -12.08
N SER A 386 24.10 4.72 -11.79
CA SER A 386 23.62 5.11 -10.46
C SER A 386 23.03 3.93 -9.69
N ALA A 387 23.12 3.98 -8.35
CA ALA A 387 22.52 2.98 -7.44
C ALA A 387 21.03 3.24 -7.13
N GLU A 388 20.33 3.83 -8.10
CA GLU A 388 18.93 4.21 -8.02
C GLU A 388 18.30 4.13 -9.41
N TRP A 389 17.03 3.71 -9.46
CA TRP A 389 16.24 3.67 -10.68
C TRP A 389 14.76 3.93 -10.42
N THR A 390 14.12 4.68 -11.32
CA THR A 390 12.66 4.84 -11.34
C THR A 390 12.14 4.37 -12.70
N PRO A 391 11.15 3.46 -12.75
CA PRO A 391 10.57 3.04 -14.02
C PRO A 391 10.03 4.22 -14.84
N PRO A 392 10.19 4.21 -16.18
CA PRO A 392 9.56 5.20 -17.04
C PRO A 392 8.02 5.06 -16.98
N ALA A 393 7.28 6.04 -17.50
CA ALA A 393 5.82 6.02 -17.47
C ALA A 393 5.22 4.77 -18.15
N ALA A 394 5.82 4.31 -19.24
CA ALA A 394 5.42 3.08 -19.95
C ALA A 394 5.68 1.79 -19.16
N GLY A 395 6.57 1.84 -18.14
CA GLY A 395 6.87 0.73 -17.25
C GLY A 395 6.17 0.83 -15.89
N ALA A 396 5.07 1.58 -15.80
CA ALA A 396 4.31 1.70 -14.57
C ALA A 396 3.70 0.34 -14.17
N LEU A 397 3.97 -0.06 -12.94
CA LEU A 397 3.50 -1.29 -12.33
C LEU A 397 2.01 -1.19 -11.98
N ALA A 398 1.27 -2.26 -12.25
CA ALA A 398 -0.15 -2.35 -11.92
C ALA A 398 -0.38 -2.30 -10.39
N ARG A 399 -1.40 -1.54 -9.98
CA ARG A 399 -1.83 -1.38 -8.59
C ARG A 399 -2.41 -2.67 -8.01
N GLY A 400 -2.31 -2.84 -6.70
CA GLY A 400 -2.82 -3.99 -5.96
C GLY A 400 -2.00 -5.28 -6.09
N GLN A 401 -0.95 -5.28 -6.92
CA GLN A 401 -0.13 -6.44 -7.21
C GLN A 401 1.14 -6.49 -6.34
N VAL A 402 1.62 -7.71 -6.09
CA VAL A 402 2.91 -7.98 -5.49
C VAL A 402 3.95 -8.16 -6.59
N TYR A 403 5.12 -7.57 -6.38
CA TYR A 403 6.28 -7.69 -7.25
C TYR A 403 7.49 -8.09 -6.43
N PHE A 404 8.48 -8.63 -7.12
CA PHE A 404 9.85 -8.74 -6.61
C PHE A 404 10.82 -8.21 -7.65
N TRP A 405 12.02 -7.84 -7.21
CA TRP A 405 13.01 -7.25 -8.10
C TRP A 405 14.41 -7.71 -7.77
N GLN A 406 15.28 -7.63 -8.77
CA GLN A 406 16.67 -8.01 -8.70
C GLN A 406 17.55 -6.94 -9.34
N ILE A 407 18.78 -6.84 -8.87
CA ILE A 407 19.82 -5.99 -9.45
C ILE A 407 20.97 -6.88 -9.88
N THR A 408 21.39 -6.76 -11.14
CA THR A 408 22.61 -7.38 -11.64
C THR A 408 23.67 -6.30 -11.80
N ALA A 409 24.79 -6.42 -11.07
CA ALA A 409 25.96 -5.54 -11.18
C ALA A 409 27.01 -6.19 -12.07
N SER A 410 27.55 -5.45 -13.03
CA SER A 410 28.68 -5.89 -13.85
C SER A 410 29.98 -5.34 -13.26
N ARG A 411 30.96 -6.20 -12.96
CA ARG A 411 32.26 -5.85 -12.38
C ARG A 411 33.36 -6.68 -13.03
N GLY A 412 34.28 -6.04 -13.76
CA GLY A 412 35.43 -6.74 -14.34
C GLY A 412 35.07 -7.89 -15.30
N GLY A 413 33.91 -7.81 -15.97
CA GLY A 413 33.39 -8.86 -16.85
C GLY A 413 32.57 -9.95 -16.15
N GLU A 414 32.49 -9.93 -14.81
CA GLU A 414 31.63 -10.79 -14.00
C GLU A 414 30.29 -10.09 -13.71
N GLU A 415 29.21 -10.86 -13.63
CA GLU A 415 27.90 -10.38 -13.20
C GLU A 415 27.53 -10.94 -11.83
N LEU A 416 27.18 -10.06 -10.89
CA LEU A 416 26.70 -10.41 -9.57
C LEU A 416 25.25 -9.96 -9.42
N THR A 417 24.37 -10.86 -8.98
CA THR A 417 22.94 -10.55 -8.80
C THR A 417 22.55 -10.47 -7.32
N ALA A 418 21.74 -9.49 -6.97
CA ALA A 418 21.16 -9.29 -5.64
C ALA A 418 19.63 -9.16 -5.70
N PRO A 419 18.86 -9.74 -4.76
CA PRO A 419 19.32 -10.66 -3.71
C PRO A 419 20.00 -11.91 -4.27
N ALA A 420 20.92 -12.49 -3.49
CA ALA A 420 21.51 -13.80 -3.80
C ALA A 420 20.43 -14.90 -3.77
N PRO A 421 20.62 -16.03 -4.46
CA PRO A 421 19.60 -17.10 -4.55
C PRO A 421 19.11 -17.65 -3.20
N ASP A 422 19.96 -17.62 -2.18
CA ASP A 422 19.69 -18.06 -0.81
C ASP A 422 19.25 -16.93 0.13
N ALA A 423 19.29 -15.68 -0.34
CA ALA A 423 18.82 -14.52 0.40
C ALA A 423 17.31 -14.30 0.20
N PRO A 424 16.62 -13.68 1.18
CA PRO A 424 15.21 -13.34 1.03
C PRO A 424 14.97 -12.45 -0.20
N GLU A 425 13.90 -12.75 -0.94
CA GLU A 425 13.52 -11.96 -2.11
C GLU A 425 13.14 -10.52 -1.77
N ALA A 426 13.48 -9.58 -2.66
CA ALA A 426 13.14 -8.17 -2.53
C ALA A 426 11.68 -7.93 -2.96
N ARG A 427 10.73 -8.37 -2.13
CA ARG A 427 9.29 -8.27 -2.42
C ARG A 427 8.69 -6.95 -1.96
N PHE A 428 7.71 -6.45 -2.70
CA PHE A 428 6.90 -5.29 -2.31
C PHE A 428 5.51 -5.37 -2.95
N LYS A 429 4.56 -4.58 -2.45
CA LYS A 429 3.22 -4.48 -3.03
C LYS A 429 2.93 -3.05 -3.47
N VAL A 430 2.36 -2.87 -4.66
CA VAL A 430 1.81 -1.57 -5.06
C VAL A 430 0.42 -1.44 -4.45
N LEU A 431 0.16 -0.34 -3.73
CA LEU A 431 -1.16 -0.07 -3.14
C LEU A 431 -2.27 -0.15 -4.18
N ASP A 432 -3.43 -0.66 -3.77
CA ASP A 432 -4.62 -0.64 -4.60
C ASP A 432 -5.17 0.79 -4.75
N GLU A 433 -5.98 0.99 -5.79
CA GLU A 433 -6.53 2.29 -6.14
C GLU A 433 -7.40 2.89 -5.02
N THR A 434 -8.25 2.06 -4.40
CA THR A 434 -9.17 2.51 -3.36
C THR A 434 -8.40 2.96 -2.14
N LYS A 435 -7.42 2.18 -1.70
CA LYS A 435 -6.58 2.53 -0.55
C LYS A 435 -5.70 3.74 -0.83
N ALA A 436 -5.20 3.89 -2.06
CA ALA A 436 -4.44 5.08 -2.46
C ALA A 436 -5.29 6.36 -2.39
N ARG A 437 -6.59 6.30 -2.74
CA ARG A 437 -7.52 7.43 -2.61
C ARG A 437 -7.84 7.76 -1.16
N GLU A 438 -8.16 6.74 -0.35
CA GLU A 438 -8.38 6.91 1.10
C GLU A 438 -7.18 7.59 1.75
N LEU A 439 -5.98 7.09 1.46
CA LEU A 439 -4.73 7.64 1.97
C LEU A 439 -4.53 9.11 1.55
N SER A 440 -4.87 9.44 0.30
CA SER A 440 -4.76 10.81 -0.21
C SER A 440 -5.77 11.76 0.46
N ALA A 441 -6.92 11.27 0.91
CA ALA A 441 -7.86 12.04 1.71
C ALA A 441 -7.37 12.21 3.16
N ALA A 442 -6.90 11.14 3.78
CA ALA A 442 -6.35 11.15 5.14
C ALA A 442 -5.12 12.08 5.25
N GLN A 443 -4.23 12.07 4.26
CA GLN A 443 -3.07 12.96 4.19
C GLN A 443 -3.50 14.44 4.15
N ARG A 444 -4.52 14.79 3.34
CA ARG A 444 -5.04 16.16 3.28
C ARG A 444 -5.63 16.61 4.62
N ALA A 445 -6.30 15.70 5.34
CA ALA A 445 -6.85 15.99 6.67
C ALA A 445 -5.73 16.12 7.73
N ALA A 446 -4.67 15.31 7.63
CA ALA A 446 -3.54 15.37 8.55
C ALA A 446 -2.75 16.68 8.42
N GLY A 447 -2.67 17.25 7.21
CA GLY A 447 -1.79 18.40 6.93
C GLY A 447 -0.35 18.05 7.30
N ASP A 448 0.34 18.95 7.98
CA ASP A 448 1.75 18.74 8.36
C ASP A 448 1.97 17.87 9.61
N SER A 449 0.96 17.12 10.09
CA SER A 449 1.11 16.27 11.29
C SER A 449 1.94 15.03 10.98
N HIS A 450 3.22 15.05 11.33
CA HIS A 450 4.14 13.93 11.24
C HIS A 450 3.68 12.71 12.05
N LEU A 451 3.09 12.92 13.22
CA LEU A 451 2.50 11.83 14.02
C LEU A 451 1.36 11.14 13.29
N ALA A 452 0.40 11.93 12.78
CA ALA A 452 -0.76 11.35 12.08
C ALA A 452 -0.33 10.67 10.79
N LEU A 453 0.48 11.34 9.97
CA LEU A 453 0.99 10.79 8.72
C LEU A 453 1.78 9.50 8.95
N GLY A 454 2.67 9.47 9.96
CA GLY A 454 3.43 8.28 10.31
C GLY A 454 2.54 7.09 10.68
N VAL A 455 1.51 7.31 11.50
CA VAL A 455 0.54 6.26 11.87
C VAL A 455 -0.30 5.80 10.68
N ILE A 456 -0.78 6.75 9.87
CA ILE A 456 -1.60 6.48 8.69
C ILE A 456 -0.78 5.67 7.66
N TYR A 457 0.45 6.08 7.36
CA TYR A 457 1.35 5.35 6.46
C TYR A 457 1.70 3.96 6.96
N ALA A 458 2.02 3.82 8.26
CA ALA A 458 2.30 2.51 8.86
C ALA A 458 1.08 1.57 8.71
N SER A 459 -0.12 2.07 9.01
CA SER A 459 -1.37 1.30 8.88
C SER A 459 -1.71 0.93 7.43
N ALA A 460 -1.18 1.68 6.46
CA ALA A 460 -1.29 1.38 5.03
C ALA A 460 -0.15 0.48 4.51
N GLY A 461 0.83 0.14 5.34
CA GLY A 461 2.00 -0.68 4.97
C GLY A 461 3.13 0.07 4.27
N LEU A 462 3.06 1.41 4.23
CA LEU A 462 4.08 2.30 3.65
C LEU A 462 5.16 2.60 4.69
N LEU A 463 6.05 1.62 4.92
CA LEU A 463 7.00 1.69 6.03
C LEU A 463 8.09 2.76 5.83
N ASP A 464 8.50 3.01 4.58
CA ASP A 464 9.49 4.03 4.23
C ASP A 464 8.99 5.45 4.53
N GLU A 465 7.77 5.75 4.08
CA GLU A 465 7.11 7.03 4.32
C GLU A 465 6.80 7.19 5.81
N ALA A 466 6.26 6.16 6.48
CA ALA A 466 5.98 6.21 7.91
C ALA A 466 7.24 6.50 8.75
N GLU A 467 8.38 5.91 8.38
CA GLU A 467 9.62 6.12 9.10
C GLU A 467 10.15 7.54 8.91
N SER A 468 10.03 8.07 7.70
CA SER A 468 10.42 9.46 7.40
C SER A 468 9.62 10.44 8.25
N GLU A 469 8.31 10.25 8.36
CA GLU A 469 7.45 11.08 9.22
C GLU A 469 7.83 10.95 10.71
N PHE A 470 8.03 9.73 11.23
CA PHE A 470 8.42 9.59 12.64
C PHE A 470 9.83 10.12 12.95
N ARG A 471 10.74 10.17 11.96
CA ARG A 471 12.02 10.87 12.12
C ARG A 471 11.80 12.38 12.29
N LEU A 472 10.97 13.00 11.44
CA LEU A 472 10.63 14.42 11.56
C LEU A 472 9.93 14.73 12.89
N LEU A 473 9.00 13.87 13.33
CA LEU A 473 8.38 13.99 14.64
C LEU A 473 9.41 13.93 15.79
N LEU A 474 10.41 13.04 15.67
CA LEU A 474 11.47 12.93 16.68
C LEU A 474 12.41 14.14 16.64
N GLU A 475 12.68 14.72 15.48
CA GLU A 475 13.45 15.96 15.34
C GLU A 475 12.75 17.15 16.03
N GLU A 476 11.43 17.26 15.90
CA GLU A 476 10.63 18.26 16.62
C GLU A 476 10.51 17.97 18.14
N ASN A 477 10.78 16.72 18.54
CA ASN A 477 10.67 16.28 19.94
C ASN A 477 11.84 15.38 20.39
N PRO A 478 13.09 15.86 20.43
CA PRO A 478 14.27 14.99 20.58
C PRO A 478 14.29 14.14 21.86
N LYS A 479 13.65 14.62 22.92
CA LYS A 479 13.58 13.98 24.25
C LYS A 479 12.27 13.20 24.48
N SER A 480 11.38 13.14 23.50
CA SER A 480 10.07 12.50 23.65
C SER A 480 10.18 10.97 23.61
N SER A 481 9.89 10.33 24.75
CA SER A 481 9.82 8.87 24.82
C SER A 481 8.76 8.27 23.88
N PRO A 482 7.53 8.83 23.76
CA PRO A 482 6.55 8.34 22.77
C PRO A 482 7.08 8.36 21.33
N ALA A 483 7.69 9.45 20.87
CA ALA A 483 8.22 9.54 19.51
C ALA A 483 9.33 8.51 19.25
N GLN A 484 10.26 8.34 20.21
CA GLN A 484 11.32 7.33 20.13
C GLN A 484 10.77 5.89 20.10
N LYS A 485 9.72 5.60 20.89
CA LYS A 485 9.09 4.28 20.93
C LYS A 485 8.42 3.93 19.59
N LEU A 486 7.66 4.87 19.01
CA LEU A 486 7.00 4.67 17.72
C LEU A 486 8.00 4.40 16.60
N LEU A 487 9.05 5.22 16.49
CA LEU A 487 10.09 5.02 15.49
C LEU A 487 10.81 3.67 15.65
N ARG A 488 11.09 3.28 16.90
CA ARG A 488 11.73 1.99 17.21
C ARG A 488 10.83 0.81 16.87
N ASP A 489 9.55 0.86 17.23
CA ASP A 489 8.57 -0.20 16.91
C ASP A 489 8.42 -0.36 15.39
N LEU A 490 8.33 0.75 14.64
CA LEU A 490 8.27 0.71 13.18
C LEU A 490 9.53 0.08 12.56
N ARG A 491 10.73 0.49 13.00
CA ARG A 491 11.99 -0.11 12.52
C ARG A 491 12.10 -1.60 12.83
N ALA A 492 11.58 -2.01 13.99
CA ALA A 492 11.53 -3.42 14.37
C ALA A 492 10.58 -4.27 13.50
N ARG A 493 9.74 -3.65 12.67
CA ARG A 493 8.87 -4.31 11.69
C ARG A 493 9.47 -4.38 10.29
N ARG A 494 10.61 -3.72 10.04
CA ARG A 494 11.28 -3.75 8.73
C ARG A 494 12.11 -5.03 8.55
N PRO A 495 12.32 -5.49 7.30
CA PRO A 495 13.28 -6.56 7.00
C PRO A 495 14.65 -6.30 7.63
N ARG A 496 15.30 -7.33 8.17
CA ARG A 496 16.62 -7.21 8.81
C ARG A 496 17.69 -6.60 7.89
N ALA A 497 17.62 -6.85 6.58
CA ALA A 497 18.55 -6.30 5.60
C ALA A 497 18.53 -4.76 5.49
N GLN A 498 17.47 -4.11 6.01
CA GLN A 498 17.30 -2.66 6.01
C GLN A 498 17.49 -2.01 7.39
N ARG A 499 17.74 -2.81 8.45
CA ARG A 499 17.85 -2.30 9.83
C ARG A 499 19.22 -1.71 10.15
#